data_AF-A0A954YH81-F1
#
_entry.id   AF-A0A954YH81-F1
#
_cell.length_a   1.000
_cell.length_b   1.000
_cell.length_c   1.000
_cell.angle_alpha   90.00
_cell.angle_beta   90.00
_cell.angle_gamma   90.00
#
_symmetry.space_group_name_H-M   'P 1'
#
loop_
_entity.id
_entity.type
_entity.pdbx_description
1 polymer ?
#
loop_
_entity_poly.entity_id
_entity_poly.type
_entity_poly.pdbx_seq_one_letter_code
_entity_poly.pdbx_strand_id
1 'polypeptide(L)' 'MPKVMTIVGLVVSGLIALVFLVDLALGLPFNRASTTMDISFLICAVLLAYMSWTTMKEQV' A
#
# COMPACT_ATOMS: atom_id res chain seq x y z
N MET A 1 -18.14 -7.88 -11.86
CA MET A 1 -17.14 -6.80 -12.09
C MET A 1 -15.88 -7.00 -11.22
N PRO A 2 -15.21 -8.16 -11.25
CA PRO A 2 -14.11 -8.46 -10.32
C PRO A 2 -12.81 -7.67 -10.59
N LYS A 3 -12.55 -7.23 -11.83
CA LYS A 3 -11.37 -6.42 -12.21
C LYS A 3 -11.31 -5.03 -11.55
N VAL A 4 -12.47 -4.42 -11.25
CA VAL A 4 -12.51 -3.10 -10.62
C VAL A 4 -11.95 -3.17 -9.20
N MET A 5 -12.29 -4.23 -8.47
CA MET A 5 -11.89 -4.42 -7.08
C MET A 5 -10.37 -4.58 -6.94
N THR A 6 -9.73 -5.26 -7.88
CA THR A 6 -8.29 -5.47 -7.89
C THR A 6 -7.53 -4.20 -8.31
N ILE A 7 -8.07 -3.39 -9.23
CA ILE A 7 -7.50 -2.07 -9.58
C ILE A 7 -7.57 -1.12 -8.38
N VAL A 8 -8.71 -1.09 -7.69
CA VAL A 8 -8.86 -0.29 -6.46
C VAL A 8 -7.85 -0.72 -5.39
N GLY A 9 -7.68 -2.03 -5.19
CA GLY A 9 -6.68 -2.58 -4.27
C GLY A 9 -5.24 -2.11 -4.59
N LEU A 10 -4.87 -2.12 -5.87
CA LEU A 10 -3.58 -1.59 -6.33
C LEU A 10 -3.42 -0.09 -6.07
N VAL A 11 -4.42 0.72 -6.41
CA VAL A 11 -4.38 2.18 -6.18
C VAL A 11 -4.25 2.49 -4.68
N VAL A 12 -5.08 1.87 -3.85
CA VAL A 12 -5.06 2.05 -2.39
C VAL A 12 -3.70 1.63 -1.82
N SER A 13 -3.17 0.48 -2.25
CA SER A 13 -1.85 0.03 -1.80
C SER A 13 -0.73 1.01 -2.15
N GLY A 14 -0.78 1.61 -3.34
CA GLY A 14 0.19 2.62 -3.78
C GLY A 14 0.10 3.91 -2.96
N LEU A 15 -1.11 4.37 -2.64
CA LEU A 15 -1.32 5.54 -1.78
C LEU A 15 -0.81 5.31 -0.35
N ILE A 16 -1.12 4.15 0.23
CA ILE A 16 -0.63 3.77 1.57
C ILE A 16 0.89 3.72 1.58
N ALA A 17 1.49 3.04 0.60
CA ALA A 17 2.93 2.96 0.49
C ALA A 17 3.56 4.36 0.40
N LEU A 18 3.00 5.25 -0.44
CA LEU A 18 3.51 6.61 -0.60
C LEU A 18 3.46 7.40 0.72
N VAL A 19 2.31 7.40 1.41
CA VAL A 19 2.15 8.16 2.67
C VAL A 19 3.11 7.68 3.75
N PHE A 20 3.22 6.38 3.98
CA PHE A 20 4.08 5.85 5.04
C PHE A 20 5.57 5.85 4.68
N LEU A 21 5.92 5.81 3.39
CA LEU A 21 7.30 5.98 2.95
C LEU A 21 7.73 7.45 3.11
N VAL A 22 6.83 8.39 2.83
CA VAL A 22 7.07 9.82 3.10
C VAL A 22 7.14 10.10 4.60
N ASP A 23 6.31 9.46 5.44
CA ASP A 23 6.40 9.64 6.89
C ASP A 23 7.72 9.07 7.44
N LEU A 24 8.13 7.89 6.98
CA LEU A 24 9.40 7.30 7.38
C LEU A 24 10.60 8.16 6.94
N ALA A 25 10.58 8.70 5.71
CA ALA A 25 11.67 9.49 5.15
C ALA A 25 11.73 10.92 5.70
N LEU A 26 10.60 11.63 5.74
CA LEU A 26 10.53 13.08 6.03
C LEU A 26 9.78 13.42 7.33
N GLY A 27 9.09 12.48 7.95
CA GLY A 27 8.25 12.72 9.12
C GLY A 27 6.98 13.52 8.82
N LEU A 28 6.46 13.44 7.60
CA LEU A 28 5.17 14.02 7.24
C LEU A 28 4.26 12.89 6.77
N PRO A 29 3.00 12.79 7.21
CA PRO A 29 2.20 13.71 8.03
C PRO A 29 2.15 13.40 9.54
N PHE A 30 2.73 12.30 10.00
CA PHE A 30 2.61 11.81 11.38
C PHE A 30 3.85 12.09 12.25
N ASN A 31 4.85 12.82 11.73
CA ASN A 31 6.05 13.21 12.48
C ASN A 31 6.81 12.02 13.06
N ARG A 32 6.87 10.91 12.31
CA ARG A 32 7.50 9.65 12.75
C ARG A 32 6.97 9.19 14.11
N ALA A 33 5.67 9.37 14.36
CA ALA A 33 5.05 9.04 15.65
C ALA A 33 5.36 7.58 16.08
N SER A 34 5.47 6.67 15.12
CA SER A 34 5.94 5.30 15.38
C SER A 34 6.57 4.69 14.14
N THR A 35 7.88 4.46 14.18
CA THR A 35 8.60 3.74 13.12
C THR A 35 8.05 2.31 12.91
N THR A 36 7.55 1.67 13.97
CA THR A 36 6.89 0.36 13.88
C THR A 36 5.60 0.43 13.07
N MET A 37 4.84 1.51 13.20
CA MET A 37 3.64 1.74 12.40
C MET A 37 4.02 1.88 10.92
N ASP A 38 4.98 2.74 10.59
CA ASP A 38 5.38 2.98 9.20
C ASP A 38 5.83 1.70 8.51
N ILE A 39 6.68 0.90 9.18
CA ILE A 39 7.20 -0.35 8.64
C ILE A 39 6.07 -1.37 8.46
N SER A 40 5.19 -1.53 9.46
CA SER A 40 4.08 -2.49 9.37
C SER A 40 3.09 -2.14 8.27
N PHE A 41 2.74 -0.85 8.11
CA PHE A 41 1.87 -0.40 7.03
C PHE A 41 2.53 -0.53 5.65
N LEU A 42 3.83 -0.30 5.54
CA LEU A 42 4.57 -0.56 4.30
C LEU A 42 4.55 -2.04 3.91
N ILE A 43 4.73 -2.95 4.87
CA ILE A 43 4.62 -4.40 4.62
C ILE A 43 3.20 -4.75 4.15
N CYS A 44 2.16 -4.26 4.84
CA CYS A 44 0.77 -4.48 4.43
C CYS A 44 0.47 -3.92 3.04
N ALA A 45 1.00 -2.75 2.69
CA ALA A 45 0.84 -2.16 1.36
C ALA A 45 1.48 -3.04 0.27
N VAL A 46 2.67 -3.58 0.51
CA VAL A 46 3.34 -4.50 -0.43
C VAL A 46 2.53 -5.79 -0.62
N LEU A 47 2.02 -6.37 0.47
CA LEU A 47 1.19 -7.58 0.41
C LEU A 47 -0.11 -7.32 -0.36
N LEU A 48 -0.78 -6.20 -0.10
CA LEU A 48 -2.02 -5.82 -0.79
C LEU A 48 -1.77 -5.59 -2.29
N ALA A 49 -0.68 -4.91 -2.64
CA ALA A 49 -0.28 -4.70 -4.03
C ALA A 49 0.00 -6.04 -4.74
N TYR A 50 0.73 -6.94 -4.07
CA TYR A 50 1.05 -8.27 -4.60
C TYR A 50 -0.22 -9.08 -4.87
N MET A 51 -1.11 -9.21 -3.88
CA MET A 51 -2.36 -9.95 -4.02
C MET A 51 -3.26 -9.35 -5.12
N SER A 52 -3.38 -8.03 -5.14
CA SER A 52 -4.19 -7.33 -6.15
C SER A 52 -3.63 -7.53 -7.55
N TRP A 53 -2.31 -7.49 -7.71
CA TRP A 53 -1.63 -7.73 -8.98
C TRP A 53 -1.73 -9.18 -9.46
N THR A 54 -1.51 -10.16 -8.58
CA THR A 54 -1.63 -11.58 -8.94
C THR A 54 -3.05 -11.91 -9.37
N THR A 55 -4.05 -11.47 -8.61
CA THR A 55 -5.46 -11.69 -8.96
C THR A 55 -5.87 -10.92 -10.21
N MET A 56 -5.30 -9.73 -10.47
CA MET A 56 -5.52 -9.05 -11.77
C MET A 56 -5.04 -9.89 -12.94
N LYS A 57 -3.82 -10.45 -12.85
CA LYS A 57 -3.24 -11.25 -13.93
C LYS A 57 -4.03 -12.54 -14.21
N GLU A 58 -4.62 -13.15 -13.19
CA GLU A 58 -5.49 -14.33 -13.34
C GLU A 58 -6.80 -14.02 -14.08
N GLN A 59 -7.22 -12.75 -14.09
CA GLN A 59 -8.45 -12.31 -14.75
C GLN A 59 -8.24 -11.79 -16.17
N VAL A 60 -6.98 -11.70 -16.64
CA VAL A 60 -6.63 -11.25 -18.00
C VAL A 60 -6.72 -12.42 -18.97
#